data_AF-A0A2K4G1I5-F1
#
_entry.id   AF-A0A2K4G1I5-F1
#
_cell.length_a   1.000
_cell.length_b   1.000
_cell.length_c   1.000
_cell.angle_alpha   90.00
_cell.angle_beta   90.00
_cell.angle_gamma   90.00
#
_symmetry.space_group_name_H-M   'P 1'
#
loop_
_entity.id
_entity.type
_entity.pdbx_description
1 polymer ?
#
loop_
_entity_poly.entity_id
_entity_poly.type
_entity_poly.pdbx_seq_one_letter_code
_entity_poly.pdbx_strand_id
1 'polypeptide(L)'
;MDDLICARSSDKYQQFSNEVEQDALFIRELALHTPLIRLSWLSTATRVVWAKLECNQLTNSFKIRGAYNAIRKLSPNIPLFTASAGNHGLAVSYVAQHSIVELAQGKSIEWNPSVNRGVAIHRVTMPEAGFFLGLENEHEMRSRPRVESVQVLGEINKWYEPAASNQGVIGSIIVSHESAEQAMMLAVSLARTAKVRLSKSRHEDTVHIATPSSN
;
A
#
# COMPACT_ATOMS: atom_id res chain seq x y z
N MET A 1 -11.03 -40.61 16.25
CA MET A 1 -10.16 -39.61 16.88
C MET A 1 -10.16 -38.33 16.02
N ASP A 2 -11.33 -37.96 15.46
CA ASP A 2 -11.45 -36.93 14.42
C ASP A 2 -12.49 -35.84 14.75
N ASP A 3 -13.27 -35.99 15.82
CA ASP A 3 -14.31 -35.01 16.19
C ASP A 3 -13.79 -33.76 16.92
N LEU A 4 -12.54 -33.79 17.41
CA LEU A 4 -11.93 -32.69 18.19
C LEU A 4 -11.30 -31.59 17.32
N ILE A 5 -11.05 -31.83 16.03
CA ILE A 5 -10.44 -30.85 15.11
C ILE A 5 -11.52 -29.97 14.44
N CYS A 6 -12.70 -30.53 14.17
CA CYS A 6 -13.80 -29.80 13.53
C CYS A 6 -14.44 -28.76 14.46
N ALA A 7 -14.70 -29.12 15.73
CA ALA A 7 -15.31 -28.24 16.73
C ALA A 7 -14.45 -27.03 17.12
N ARG A 8 -13.13 -27.18 17.19
CA ARG A 8 -12.22 -26.05 17.50
C ARG A 8 -12.16 -25.00 16.38
N SER A 9 -12.52 -25.39 15.15
CA SER A 9 -12.60 -24.48 14.00
C SER A 9 -13.94 -23.74 13.94
N SER A 10 -15.04 -24.40 14.34
CA SER A 10 -16.38 -23.80 14.31
C SER A 10 -16.52 -22.69 15.34
N ASP A 11 -15.96 -22.87 16.54
CA ASP A 11 -16.06 -21.88 17.61
C ASP A 11 -15.29 -20.60 17.26
N LYS A 12 -14.09 -20.73 16.68
CA LYS A 12 -13.31 -19.58 16.21
C LYS A 12 -13.96 -18.87 15.04
N TYR A 13 -14.55 -19.62 14.11
CA TYR A 13 -15.28 -19.04 12.99
C TYR A 13 -16.51 -18.28 13.46
N GLN A 14 -17.28 -18.87 14.38
CA GLN A 14 -18.46 -18.23 14.95
C GLN A 14 -18.09 -16.96 15.71
N GLN A 15 -17.02 -17.00 16.51
CA GLN A 15 -16.50 -15.82 17.19
C GLN A 15 -16.12 -14.72 16.19
N PHE A 16 -15.36 -15.05 15.14
CA PHE A 16 -14.98 -14.08 14.11
C PHE A 16 -16.20 -13.51 13.37
N SER A 17 -17.19 -14.34 13.03
CA SER A 17 -18.44 -13.88 12.40
C SER A 17 -19.17 -12.88 13.28
N ASN A 18 -19.30 -13.18 14.57
CA ASN A 18 -19.94 -12.29 15.54
C ASN A 18 -19.18 -10.95 15.65
N GLU A 19 -17.83 -11.00 15.68
CA GLU A 19 -17.00 -9.79 15.69
C GLU A 19 -17.25 -8.93 14.44
N VAL A 20 -17.30 -9.54 13.26
CA VAL A 20 -17.58 -8.85 11.98
C VAL A 20 -18.97 -8.24 11.97
N GLU A 21 -19.99 -8.93 12.48
CA GLU A 21 -21.36 -8.42 12.55
C GLU A 21 -21.48 -7.22 13.50
N GLN A 22 -20.83 -7.28 14.67
CA GLN A 22 -20.76 -6.16 15.61
C GLN A 22 -20.04 -4.97 14.98
N ASP A 23 -18.88 -5.23 14.36
CA ASP A 23 -18.10 -4.23 13.64
C ASP A 23 -18.88 -3.57 12.51
N ALA A 24 -19.73 -4.33 11.82
CA ALA A 24 -20.56 -3.80 10.73
C ALA A 24 -21.62 -2.79 11.22
N LEU A 25 -22.05 -2.86 12.49
CA LEU A 25 -22.96 -1.87 13.07
C LEU A 25 -22.27 -0.51 13.18
N PHE A 26 -21.05 -0.47 13.67
CA PHE A 26 -20.27 0.78 13.81
C PHE A 26 -19.83 1.34 12.46
N ILE A 27 -19.40 0.48 11.52
CA ILE A 27 -18.98 0.92 10.18
C ILE A 27 -20.07 1.76 9.48
N ARG A 28 -21.35 1.53 9.77
CA ARG A 28 -22.47 2.27 9.15
C ARG A 28 -22.53 3.75 9.55
N GLU A 29 -21.85 4.16 10.62
CA GLU A 29 -21.76 5.56 11.04
C GLU A 29 -20.98 6.40 10.02
N LEU A 30 -19.97 5.81 9.39
CA LEU A 30 -19.09 6.50 8.44
C LEU A 30 -19.19 5.97 7.01
N ALA A 31 -19.15 4.65 6.81
CA ALA A 31 -19.03 4.06 5.49
C ALA A 31 -20.37 3.99 4.76
N LEU A 32 -20.37 4.38 3.50
CA LEU A 32 -21.56 4.34 2.65
C LEU A 32 -22.07 2.90 2.43
N HIS A 33 -23.38 2.76 2.33
CA HIS A 33 -24.01 1.54 1.83
C HIS A 33 -23.91 1.53 0.29
N THR A 34 -22.81 0.97 -0.21
CA THR A 34 -22.50 0.93 -1.64
C THR A 34 -23.48 0.05 -2.41
N PRO A 35 -23.78 0.36 -3.69
CA PRO A 35 -24.70 -0.45 -4.48
C PRO A 35 -24.20 -1.88 -4.72
N LEU A 36 -25.13 -2.82 -4.79
CA LEU A 36 -24.94 -4.15 -5.38
C LEU A 36 -25.69 -4.17 -6.70
N ILE A 37 -24.98 -4.16 -7.83
CA ILE A 37 -25.59 -4.09 -9.15
C ILE A 37 -25.42 -5.41 -9.90
N ARG A 38 -26.42 -5.79 -10.69
CA ARG A 38 -26.30 -6.92 -11.60
C ARG A 38 -25.53 -6.49 -12.85
N LEU A 39 -24.52 -7.24 -13.24
CA LEU A 39 -23.79 -7.05 -14.48
C LEU A 39 -24.42 -7.92 -15.57
N SER A 40 -25.48 -7.41 -16.21
CA SER A 40 -26.23 -8.15 -17.23
C SER A 40 -25.34 -8.61 -18.38
N TRP A 41 -24.38 -7.79 -18.80
CA TRP A 41 -23.44 -8.10 -19.89
C TRP A 41 -22.45 -9.23 -19.58
N LEU A 42 -22.21 -9.53 -18.29
CA LEU A 42 -21.32 -10.62 -17.84
C LEU A 42 -22.11 -11.87 -17.38
N SER A 43 -23.43 -11.73 -17.28
CA SER A 43 -24.35 -12.80 -16.92
C SER A 43 -24.68 -13.67 -18.15
N THR A 44 -24.89 -14.96 -17.92
CA THR A 44 -25.32 -15.93 -18.93
C THR A 44 -26.64 -16.58 -18.49
N ALA A 45 -27.20 -17.48 -19.31
CA ALA A 45 -28.39 -18.25 -18.94
C ALA A 45 -28.21 -19.11 -17.67
N THR A 46 -26.97 -19.50 -17.35
CA THR A 46 -26.64 -20.38 -16.21
C THR A 46 -25.90 -19.66 -15.09
N ARG A 47 -25.53 -18.39 -15.26
CA ARG A 47 -24.74 -17.63 -14.29
C ARG A 47 -25.21 -16.19 -14.19
N VAL A 48 -25.53 -15.76 -12.97
CA VAL A 48 -25.82 -14.35 -12.68
C VAL A 48 -24.60 -13.72 -12.02
N VAL A 49 -24.15 -12.59 -12.55
CA VAL A 49 -23.00 -11.86 -11.99
C VAL A 49 -23.45 -10.56 -11.36
N TRP A 50 -22.99 -10.32 -10.13
CA TRP A 50 -23.24 -9.12 -9.36
C TRP A 50 -21.93 -8.44 -9.01
N ALA A 51 -21.93 -7.10 -8.94
CA ALA A 51 -20.80 -6.30 -8.52
C ALA A 51 -21.20 -5.45 -7.31
N LYS A 52 -20.43 -5.59 -6.22
CA LYS A 52 -20.51 -4.70 -5.06
C LYS A 52 -19.58 -3.51 -5.30
N LEU A 53 -20.15 -2.33 -5.51
CA LEU A 53 -19.41 -1.15 -5.97
C LEU A 53 -18.69 -0.42 -4.84
N GLU A 54 -17.71 -1.07 -4.22
CA GLU A 54 -16.87 -0.45 -3.18
C GLU A 54 -15.98 0.69 -3.70
N CYS A 55 -15.85 0.83 -5.02
CA CYS A 55 -15.26 2.01 -5.64
C CYS A 55 -16.06 3.30 -5.41
N ASN A 56 -17.34 3.20 -5.03
CA ASN A 56 -18.20 4.35 -4.69
C ASN A 56 -18.15 4.73 -3.20
N GLN A 57 -17.22 4.15 -2.45
CA GLN A 57 -17.01 4.49 -1.05
C GLN A 57 -16.28 5.85 -0.91
N LEU A 58 -16.31 6.49 0.26
CA LEU A 58 -15.75 7.83 0.51
C LEU A 58 -14.28 8.02 0.07
N THR A 59 -13.47 6.95 0.14
CA THR A 59 -12.07 6.96 -0.32
C THR A 59 -11.86 6.06 -1.54
N ASN A 60 -12.88 5.94 -2.39
CA ASN A 60 -12.94 5.17 -3.63
C ASN A 60 -12.54 3.68 -3.50
N SER A 61 -12.65 3.11 -2.30
CA SER A 61 -12.38 1.69 -2.04
C SER A 61 -12.99 1.21 -0.72
N PHE A 62 -13.06 -0.11 -0.54
CA PHE A 62 -13.58 -0.74 0.67
C PHE A 62 -12.75 -0.47 1.95
N LYS A 63 -11.53 0.06 1.81
CA LYS A 63 -10.55 0.11 2.90
C LYS A 63 -10.93 1.04 4.05
N ILE A 64 -11.83 2.00 3.82
CA ILE A 64 -12.37 2.85 4.90
C ILE A 64 -13.04 2.02 6.01
N ARG A 65 -13.68 0.90 5.66
CA ARG A 65 -14.43 0.06 6.60
C ARG A 65 -13.49 -0.51 7.67
N GLY A 66 -12.38 -1.10 7.22
CA GLY A 66 -11.34 -1.63 8.11
C GLY A 66 -10.57 -0.54 8.84
N ALA A 67 -10.27 0.58 8.18
CA ALA A 67 -9.59 1.72 8.80
C ALA A 67 -10.43 2.30 9.96
N TYR A 68 -11.75 2.49 9.76
CA TYR A 68 -12.66 2.95 10.80
C TYR A 68 -12.67 2.00 11.99
N ASN A 69 -12.86 0.70 11.77
CA ASN A 69 -12.87 -0.27 12.86
C ASN A 69 -11.55 -0.38 13.61
N ALA A 70 -10.42 -0.25 12.92
CA ALA A 70 -9.12 -0.26 13.58
C ALA A 70 -8.97 1.00 14.47
N ILE A 71 -9.22 2.18 13.91
CA ILE A 71 -8.98 3.46 14.58
C ILE A 71 -9.96 3.67 15.75
N ARG A 72 -11.25 3.36 15.59
CA ARG A 72 -12.26 3.51 16.66
C ARG A 72 -11.97 2.65 17.90
N LYS A 73 -11.19 1.57 17.74
CA LYS A 73 -10.81 0.65 18.83
C LYS A 73 -9.53 1.09 19.55
N LEU A 74 -8.84 2.11 19.03
CA LEU A 74 -7.65 2.65 19.68
C LEU A 74 -8.04 3.54 20.86
N SER A 75 -7.20 3.54 21.89
CA SER A 75 -7.30 4.53 22.95
C SER A 75 -7.01 5.93 22.40
N PRO A 76 -7.60 6.99 23.00
CA PRO A 76 -7.27 8.36 22.63
C PRO A 76 -5.77 8.66 22.76
N ASN A 77 -5.27 9.60 21.95
CA ASN A 77 -3.89 10.10 21.98
C ASN A 77 -2.79 9.09 21.64
N ILE A 78 -3.12 7.96 21.00
CA ILE A 78 -2.12 7.06 20.46
C ILE A 78 -1.66 7.55 19.07
N PRO A 79 -0.35 7.69 18.82
CA PRO A 79 0.18 8.00 17.50
C PRO A 79 -0.28 6.97 16.46
N LEU A 80 -0.85 7.44 15.36
CA LEU A 80 -1.33 6.61 14.26
C LEU A 80 -0.34 6.65 13.10
N PHE A 81 0.16 5.49 12.69
CA PHE A 81 1.05 5.34 11.54
C PHE A 81 0.45 4.33 10.55
N THR A 82 0.55 4.60 9.25
CA THR A 82 0.25 3.62 8.21
C THR A 82 1.35 3.63 7.16
N ALA A 83 1.81 2.44 6.77
CA ALA A 83 2.80 2.25 5.72
C ALA A 83 2.09 1.91 4.40
N SER A 84 1.27 2.83 3.89
CA SER A 84 0.59 2.66 2.61
C SER A 84 0.35 4.00 1.92
N ALA A 85 0.88 4.16 0.71
CA ALA A 85 0.61 5.33 -0.14
C ALA A 85 -0.63 5.16 -1.05
N GLY A 86 -1.40 4.08 -0.89
CA GLY A 86 -2.56 3.77 -1.74
C GLY A 86 -3.90 3.93 -1.01
N ASN A 87 -4.90 3.18 -1.47
CA ASN A 87 -6.25 3.15 -0.90
C ASN A 87 -6.32 3.01 0.64
N HIS A 88 -5.35 2.34 1.27
CA HIS A 88 -5.30 2.22 2.72
C HIS A 88 -4.84 3.52 3.40
N GLY A 89 -3.81 4.17 2.86
CA GLY A 89 -3.35 5.47 3.34
C GLY A 89 -4.46 6.51 3.27
N LEU A 90 -5.15 6.59 2.13
CA LEU A 90 -6.32 7.47 1.97
C LEU A 90 -7.42 7.17 2.99
N ALA A 91 -7.76 5.90 3.19
CA ALA A 91 -8.74 5.47 4.18
C ALA A 91 -8.35 5.87 5.61
N VAL A 92 -7.09 5.63 6.01
CA VAL A 92 -6.58 5.97 7.34
C VAL A 92 -6.57 7.48 7.55
N SER A 93 -6.07 8.26 6.58
CA SER A 93 -6.06 9.72 6.67
C SER A 93 -7.46 10.30 6.80
N TYR A 94 -8.42 9.82 5.99
CA TYR A 94 -9.81 10.28 6.04
C TYR A 94 -10.46 9.98 7.40
N VAL A 95 -10.31 8.75 7.91
CA VAL A 95 -10.87 8.37 9.21
C VAL A 95 -10.23 9.14 10.37
N ALA A 96 -8.91 9.35 10.32
CA ALA A 96 -8.21 10.12 11.35
C ALA A 96 -8.74 11.57 11.40
N GLN A 97 -8.91 12.20 10.24
CA GLN A 97 -9.50 13.54 10.14
C GLN A 97 -10.94 13.56 10.70
N HIS A 98 -11.78 12.61 10.30
CA HIS A 98 -13.16 12.49 10.80
C HIS A 98 -13.21 12.34 12.33
N SER A 99 -12.36 11.47 12.89
CA SER A 99 -12.30 11.21 14.33
C SER A 99 -11.87 12.45 15.12
N ILE A 100 -10.95 13.25 14.58
CA ILE A 100 -10.52 14.51 15.20
C ILE A 100 -11.70 15.50 15.25
N VAL A 101 -12.48 15.62 14.16
CA VAL A 101 -13.66 16.49 14.09
C VAL A 101 -14.76 16.06 15.08
N GLU A 102 -15.02 14.75 15.18
CA GLU A 102 -15.97 14.21 16.16
C GLU A 102 -15.52 14.47 17.61
N LEU A 103 -14.24 14.28 17.92
CA LEU A 103 -13.68 14.57 19.25
C LEU A 103 -13.80 16.05 19.64
N ALA A 104 -13.76 16.96 18.67
CA ALA A 104 -14.03 18.38 18.93
C ALA A 104 -15.51 18.72 19.12
N GLN A 105 -16.41 17.72 19.16
CA GLN A 105 -17.84 17.88 19.43
C GLN A 105 -18.54 18.88 18.51
N GLY A 106 -18.21 18.86 17.22
CA GLY A 106 -18.81 19.77 16.24
C GLY A 106 -18.33 21.23 16.35
N LYS A 107 -17.32 21.52 17.18
CA LYS A 107 -16.56 22.77 17.02
C LYS A 107 -15.85 22.71 15.69
N SER A 108 -16.00 23.77 14.89
CA SER A 108 -15.29 23.91 13.62
C SER A 108 -13.80 23.88 13.91
N ILE A 109 -13.15 22.74 13.64
CA ILE A 109 -11.70 22.66 13.64
C ILE A 109 -11.27 23.21 12.29
N GLU A 110 -10.71 24.41 12.27
CA GLU A 110 -9.88 24.81 11.14
C GLU A 110 -8.61 23.97 11.17
N TRP A 111 -8.71 22.77 10.61
CA TRP A 111 -7.54 21.97 10.31
C TRP A 111 -6.90 22.56 9.06
N ASN A 112 -5.90 23.41 9.26
CA ASN A 112 -5.08 23.89 8.18
C ASN A 112 -3.80 23.04 8.14
N PRO A 113 -3.62 22.15 7.14
CA PRO A 113 -2.37 21.43 7.02
C PRO A 113 -1.24 22.46 6.89
N SER A 114 -0.27 22.43 7.81
CA SER A 114 0.88 23.34 7.77
C SER A 114 1.68 23.18 6.47
N VAL A 115 1.62 21.99 5.87
CA VAL A 115 2.17 21.69 4.55
C VAL A 115 1.33 20.60 3.89
N ASN A 116 0.93 20.80 2.64
CA ASN A 116 0.37 19.75 1.79
C ASN A 116 1.41 19.39 0.72
N ARG A 117 1.85 18.12 0.68
CA ARG A 117 2.83 17.63 -0.29
C ARG A 117 2.30 16.37 -0.96
N GLY A 118 2.51 16.26 -2.26
CA GLY A 118 2.43 14.98 -2.95
C GLY A 118 3.56 14.07 -2.50
N VAL A 119 3.28 12.78 -2.37
CA VAL A 119 4.28 11.75 -2.10
C VAL A 119 4.16 10.68 -3.17
N ALA A 120 5.30 10.20 -3.68
CA ALA A 120 5.34 9.10 -4.63
C ALA A 120 6.31 8.03 -4.15
N ILE A 121 5.95 6.78 -4.42
CA ILE A 121 6.80 5.62 -4.20
C ILE A 121 7.07 5.00 -5.56
N HIS A 122 8.33 4.92 -5.97
CA HIS A 122 8.73 4.22 -7.17
C HIS A 122 9.60 3.02 -6.82
N ARG A 123 9.31 1.87 -7.43
CA ARG A 123 10.09 0.66 -7.23
C ARG A 123 11.36 0.71 -8.09
N VAL A 124 12.47 0.24 -7.52
CA VAL A 124 13.69 -0.06 -8.27
C VAL A 124 13.67 -1.55 -8.55
N THR A 125 13.80 -1.89 -9.83
CA THR A 125 13.73 -3.28 -10.31
C THR A 125 15.07 -3.72 -10.86
N MET A 126 15.29 -5.02 -10.87
CA MET A 126 16.44 -5.64 -11.49
C MET A 126 16.41 -5.31 -13.00
N PRO A 127 17.49 -4.73 -13.56
CA PRO A 127 17.53 -4.34 -14.97
C PRO A 127 17.69 -5.55 -15.90
N GLU A 128 18.39 -6.57 -15.45
CA GLU A 128 18.63 -7.82 -16.15
C GLU A 128 18.73 -8.99 -15.16
N ALA A 129 18.59 -10.23 -15.62
CA ALA A 129 18.69 -11.40 -14.75
C ALA A 129 20.09 -11.52 -14.13
N GLY A 130 20.15 -11.71 -12.80
CA GLY A 130 21.41 -11.82 -12.07
C GLY A 130 21.26 -11.91 -10.55
N PHE A 131 22.38 -12.12 -9.85
CA PHE A 131 22.46 -12.02 -8.39
C PHE A 131 22.53 -10.56 -7.96
N PHE A 132 21.61 -10.12 -7.11
CA PHE A 132 21.59 -8.76 -6.59
C PHE A 132 22.67 -8.56 -5.50
N LEU A 133 23.52 -7.55 -5.67
CA LEU A 133 24.63 -7.24 -4.76
C LEU A 133 24.47 -5.88 -4.05
N GLY A 134 23.38 -5.15 -4.30
CA GLY A 134 23.09 -3.86 -3.70
C GLY A 134 22.90 -2.72 -4.71
N LEU A 135 22.65 -1.53 -4.18
CA LEU A 135 22.57 -0.29 -4.96
C LEU A 135 23.84 0.53 -4.72
N GLU A 136 24.61 0.77 -5.78
CA GLU A 136 25.90 1.47 -5.66
C GLU A 136 25.74 2.94 -5.26
N ASN A 137 24.75 3.61 -5.87
CA ASN A 137 24.47 5.02 -5.62
C ASN A 137 23.37 5.26 -4.58
N GLU A 138 23.13 4.30 -3.68
CA GLU A 138 22.13 4.43 -2.62
C GLU A 138 22.33 5.71 -1.79
N HIS A 139 23.57 5.95 -1.34
CA HIS A 139 23.90 7.10 -0.51
C HIS A 139 23.72 8.43 -1.25
N GLU A 140 24.11 8.48 -2.52
CA GLU A 140 23.89 9.66 -3.38
C GLU A 140 22.39 9.90 -3.61
N MET A 141 21.60 8.85 -3.85
CA MET A 141 20.16 9.00 -4.03
C MET A 141 19.48 9.50 -2.75
N ARG A 142 19.89 9.02 -1.58
CA ARG A 142 19.36 9.48 -0.28
C ARG A 142 19.68 10.93 0.02
N SER A 143 20.80 11.47 -0.47
CA SER A 143 21.18 12.86 -0.22
C SER A 143 20.50 13.85 -1.17
N ARG A 144 19.73 13.38 -2.17
CA ARG A 144 19.03 14.26 -3.11
C ARG A 144 17.86 14.98 -2.43
N PRO A 145 17.62 16.25 -2.77
CA PRO A 145 16.48 17.01 -2.26
C PRO A 145 15.15 16.28 -2.49
N ARG A 146 14.31 16.31 -1.46
CA ARG A 146 12.96 15.71 -1.45
C ARG A 146 12.90 14.19 -1.60
N VAL A 147 14.03 13.49 -1.48
CA VAL A 147 14.05 12.05 -1.26
C VAL A 147 13.82 11.79 0.22
N GLU A 148 12.69 11.18 0.55
CA GLU A 148 12.29 10.87 1.93
C GLU A 148 12.93 9.57 2.40
N SER A 149 13.03 8.58 1.50
CA SER A 149 13.79 7.36 1.78
C SER A 149 14.18 6.62 0.51
N VAL A 150 15.28 5.87 0.60
CA VAL A 150 15.65 4.84 -0.37
C VAL A 150 15.83 3.55 0.42
N GLN A 151 15.04 2.53 0.10
CA GLN A 151 15.08 1.24 0.80
C GLN A 151 15.58 0.17 -0.15
N VAL A 152 16.58 -0.59 0.29
CA VAL A 152 16.99 -1.83 -0.37
C VAL A 152 16.08 -2.94 0.19
N LEU A 153 15.24 -3.50 -0.69
CA LEU A 153 14.26 -4.53 -0.34
C LEU A 153 14.72 -5.93 -0.79
N GLY A 154 15.64 -5.98 -1.76
CA GLY A 154 16.19 -7.23 -2.27
C GLY A 154 17.19 -7.86 -1.31
N GLU A 155 17.19 -9.19 -1.24
CA GLU A 155 18.19 -9.95 -0.50
C GLU A 155 19.51 -9.97 -1.29
N ILE A 156 20.63 -9.66 -0.62
CA ILE A 156 21.97 -9.75 -1.22
C ILE A 156 22.28 -11.21 -1.57
N ASN A 157 22.92 -11.45 -2.71
CA ASN A 157 23.27 -12.76 -3.25
C ASN A 157 22.08 -13.65 -3.62
N LYS A 158 20.89 -13.06 -3.80
CA LYS A 158 19.71 -13.74 -4.35
C LYS A 158 19.56 -13.43 -5.84
N TRP A 159 19.18 -14.43 -6.61
CA TRP A 159 18.89 -14.28 -8.05
C TRP A 159 17.54 -13.59 -8.25
N TYR A 160 17.51 -12.59 -9.12
CA TYR A 160 16.32 -11.87 -9.52
C TYR A 160 16.19 -11.87 -11.05
N GLU A 161 14.97 -12.11 -11.53
CA GLU A 161 14.59 -11.87 -12.91
C GLU A 161 14.10 -10.42 -13.11
N PRO A 162 14.23 -9.85 -14.32
CA PRO A 162 13.70 -8.52 -14.63
C PRO A 162 12.19 -8.43 -14.43
N ALA A 163 11.69 -7.22 -14.18
CA ALA A 163 10.29 -7.01 -13.86
C ALA A 163 9.36 -7.19 -15.07
N ALA A 164 8.68 -8.34 -15.15
CA ALA A 164 7.57 -8.56 -16.09
C ALA A 164 6.17 -8.26 -15.48
N SER A 165 6.03 -8.25 -14.14
CA SER A 165 4.73 -7.98 -13.50
C SER A 165 4.84 -7.52 -12.04
N ASN A 166 5.59 -8.23 -11.18
CA ASN A 166 5.88 -7.83 -9.79
C ASN A 166 7.15 -8.50 -9.21
N GLN A 167 7.84 -9.31 -10.02
CA GLN A 167 9.10 -9.95 -9.66
C GLN A 167 10.25 -9.00 -9.99
N GLY A 168 11.41 -9.19 -9.34
CA GLY A 168 12.59 -8.36 -9.61
C GLY A 168 12.64 -7.03 -8.86
N VAL A 169 11.71 -6.73 -7.95
CA VAL A 169 11.80 -5.52 -7.11
C VAL A 169 12.91 -5.70 -6.08
N ILE A 170 13.92 -4.83 -6.15
CA ILE A 170 15.11 -4.85 -5.30
C ILE A 170 15.20 -3.64 -4.38
N GLY A 171 14.37 -2.62 -4.61
CA GLY A 171 14.30 -1.47 -3.75
C GLY A 171 13.08 -0.58 -4.00
N SER A 172 12.98 0.46 -3.20
CA SER A 172 11.99 1.52 -3.36
C SER A 172 12.61 2.87 -3.07
N ILE A 173 12.11 3.89 -3.76
CA ILE A 173 12.44 5.29 -3.54
C ILE A 173 11.14 6.00 -3.18
N ILE A 174 11.11 6.65 -2.03
CA ILE A 174 10.01 7.50 -1.58
C ILE A 174 10.46 8.94 -1.70
N VAL A 175 9.67 9.76 -2.39
CA VAL A 175 9.92 11.19 -2.53
C VAL A 175 8.69 11.99 -2.17
N SER A 176 8.91 13.24 -1.76
CA SER A 176 7.84 14.23 -1.62
C SER A 176 7.99 15.37 -2.63
N HIS A 177 6.90 16.04 -2.97
CA HIS A 177 6.92 17.27 -3.77
C HIS A 177 5.69 18.12 -3.47
N GLU A 178 5.58 19.31 -4.05
CA GLU A 178 4.39 20.16 -3.90
C GLU A 178 3.11 19.49 -4.44
N SER A 179 3.20 18.62 -5.47
CA SER A 179 2.07 17.87 -6.01
C SER A 179 2.39 16.38 -6.22
N ALA A 180 1.36 15.53 -6.26
CA ALA A 180 1.52 14.09 -6.49
C ALA A 180 2.14 13.78 -7.87
N GLU A 181 1.80 14.58 -8.88
CA GLU A 181 2.35 14.47 -10.23
C GLU A 181 3.86 14.78 -10.25
N GLN A 182 4.26 15.88 -9.60
CA GLN A 182 5.67 16.25 -9.49
C GLN A 182 6.46 15.22 -8.68
N ALA A 183 5.87 14.69 -7.60
CA ALA A 183 6.47 13.60 -6.83
C ALA A 183 6.67 12.36 -7.72
N MET A 184 5.67 11.99 -8.54
CA MET A 184 5.80 10.84 -9.44
C MET A 184 6.88 11.04 -10.50
N MET A 185 6.92 12.21 -11.16
CA MET A 185 7.97 12.53 -12.14
C MET A 185 9.37 12.45 -11.52
N LEU A 186 9.55 13.01 -10.32
CA LEU A 186 10.80 12.93 -9.58
C LEU A 186 11.16 11.47 -9.26
N ALA A 187 10.21 10.69 -8.73
CA ALA A 187 10.44 9.30 -8.35
C ALA A 187 10.85 8.43 -9.56
N VAL A 188 10.20 8.61 -10.71
CA VAL A 188 10.55 7.93 -11.98
C VAL A 188 11.95 8.34 -12.44
N SER A 189 12.27 9.65 -12.43
CA SER A 189 13.58 10.13 -12.87
C SER A 189 14.72 9.60 -11.98
N LEU A 190 14.51 9.52 -10.67
CA LEU A 190 15.48 8.99 -9.72
C LEU A 190 15.67 7.48 -9.90
N ALA A 191 14.57 6.74 -10.07
CA ALA A 191 14.64 5.31 -10.33
C ALA A 191 15.45 5.01 -11.60
N ARG A 192 15.35 5.83 -12.65
CA ARG A 192 16.17 5.71 -13.87
C ARG A 192 17.68 5.89 -13.61
N THR A 193 18.06 6.64 -12.59
CA THR A 193 19.47 6.84 -12.22
C THR A 193 20.01 5.77 -11.28
N ALA A 194 19.18 4.82 -10.83
CA ALA A 194 19.61 3.77 -9.90
C ALA A 194 20.69 2.88 -10.54
N LYS A 195 21.81 2.70 -9.85
CA LYS A 195 22.92 1.85 -10.27
C LYS A 195 22.87 0.55 -9.47
N VAL A 196 22.44 -0.52 -10.11
CA VAL A 196 22.28 -1.84 -9.50
C VAL A 196 23.57 -2.62 -9.66
N ARG A 197 24.15 -3.04 -8.54
CA ARG A 197 25.28 -3.99 -8.54
C ARG A 197 24.73 -5.40 -8.71
N LEU A 198 25.22 -6.11 -9.70
CA LEU A 198 24.81 -7.50 -9.96
C LEU A 198 25.98 -8.37 -10.42
N SER A 199 25.82 -9.69 -10.31
CA SER A 199 26.73 -10.70 -10.89
C SER A 199 25.95 -11.78 -11.62
N LYS A 200 26.55 -12.37 -12.67
CA LYS A 200 25.96 -13.47 -13.46
C LYS A 200 26.16 -14.84 -12.84
N SER A 201 27.09 -14.97 -11.89
CA SER A 201 27.25 -16.18 -11.11
C SER A 201 27.44 -15.88 -9.63
N ARG A 202 27.22 -16.91 -8.80
CA ARG A 202 27.31 -16.79 -7.35
C ARG A 202 28.76 -16.66 -6.84
N HIS A 203 29.73 -16.93 -7.72
CA HIS A 203 31.16 -17.06 -7.39
C HIS A 203 32.09 -16.26 -8.32
N GLU A 204 31.58 -15.57 -9.35
CA GLU A 204 32.41 -14.65 -10.14
C GLU A 204 32.61 -13.33 -9.41
N ASP A 205 33.87 -12.89 -9.39
CA ASP A 205 34.30 -11.57 -8.93
C ASP A 205 33.90 -10.44 -9.90
N THR A 206 33.32 -10.76 -11.05
CA THR A 206 32.95 -9.77 -12.07
C THR A 206 31.62 -9.12 -11.70
N VAL A 207 31.71 -7.95 -11.06
CA VAL A 207 30.56 -7.12 -10.69
C VAL A 207 30.18 -6.23 -11.86
N HIS A 208 28.92 -6.28 -12.27
CA HIS A 208 28.35 -5.38 -13.26
C HIS A 208 27.55 -4.29 -12.57
N ILE A 209 27.69 -3.06 -13.06
CA ILE A 209 26.85 -1.92 -12.67
C ILE A 209 25.87 -1.69 -13.80
N ALA A 210 24.61 -2.07 -13.57
CA ALA A 210 23.55 -1.92 -14.55
C ALA A 210 22.61 -0.79 -14.14
N THR A 211 22.12 -0.05 -15.14
CA THR A 211 21.08 0.96 -14.96
C THR A 211 19.77 0.43 -15.54
N PRO A 212 18.60 0.78 -14.94
CA PRO A 212 17.32 0.37 -15.47
C PRO A 212 17.11 0.91 -16.89
N SER A 213 16.76 0.01 -17.80
CA SER A 213 16.49 0.32 -19.20
C SER A 213 15.30 1.27 -19.33
N SER A 214 15.44 2.28 -20.20
CA SER A 214 14.36 3.18 -20.56
C SER A 214 13.35 2.46 -21.45
N ASN A 215 12.26 1.97 -20.88
CA ASN A 215 11.02 1.73 -21.62
C ASN A 215 10.17 3.00 -21.65
#